data_AF-A0A6I3E8J5-F1
#
_entry.id   AF-A0A6I3E8J5-F1
#
_cell.length_a   1.000
_cell.length_b   1.000
_cell.length_c   1.000
_cell.angle_alpha   90.00
_cell.angle_beta   90.00
_cell.angle_gamma   90.00
#
_symmetry.space_group_name_H-M   'P 1'
#
loop_
_entity.id
_entity.type
_entity.pdbx_description
1 polymer ?
#
loop_
_entity_poly.entity_id
_entity_poly.type
_entity_poly.pdbx_seq_one_letter_code
_entity_poly.pdbx_strand_id
1 'polypeptide(L)' 'MDLNKQLAGAPISWGVCEANGWGYQIEADRVLSEMRECGITATELGPDGYLPQDAKELARVLDGHGLDLCG' A
#
# COMPACT_ATOMS: atom_id res chain seq x y z
N MET A 1 24.18 -5.76 -0.94
CA MET A 1 23.05 -5.05 -0.31
C MET A 1 21.78 -5.72 -0.79
N ASP A 2 20.88 -6.08 0.11
CA ASP A 2 19.55 -6.55 -0.25
C ASP A 2 18.65 -5.32 -0.45
N LEU A 3 18.35 -5.02 -1.72
CA LEU A 3 17.57 -3.84 -2.10
C LEU A 3 16.07 -3.99 -1.76
N ASN A 4 15.58 -5.23 -1.56
CA ASN A 4 14.15 -5.46 -1.31
C ASN A 4 13.68 -4.85 0.02
N LYS A 5 14.58 -4.67 0.99
CA LYS A 5 14.28 -4.01 2.26
C LYS A 5 14.40 -2.49 2.22
N GLN A 6 14.75 -1.93 1.07
CA GLN A 6 14.99 -0.49 0.89
C GLN A 6 14.01 0.14 -0.11
N LEU A 7 13.12 -0.66 -0.71
CA LEU A 7 12.15 -0.22 -1.69
C LEU A 7 10.73 -0.42 -1.16
N ALA A 8 9.92 0.64 -1.23
CA ALA A 8 8.50 0.61 -0.94
C ALA A 8 7.70 1.21 -2.09
N GLY A 9 6.48 0.72 -2.30
CA GLY A 9 5.52 1.30 -3.23
C GLY A 9 4.57 2.27 -2.53
N ALA A 10 4.39 3.45 -3.10
CA ALA A 10 3.35 4.39 -2.67
C ALA A 10 2.05 4.15 -3.48
N PRO A 11 0.87 4.07 -2.83
CA PRO A 11 -0.41 3.86 -3.52
C PRO A 11 -0.73 4.88 -4.63
N ILE A 12 -0.14 6.09 -4.59
CA ILE A 12 -0.30 7.11 -5.63
C ILE A 12 0.12 6.64 -7.03
N SER A 13 1.05 5.70 -7.13
CA SER A 13 1.44 5.09 -8.42
C SER A 13 0.30 4.32 -9.08
N TRP A 14 -0.72 3.92 -8.31
CA TRP A 14 -1.97 3.31 -8.76
C TRP A 14 -3.14 4.31 -8.84
N GLY A 15 -2.88 5.61 -8.67
CA GLY A 15 -3.90 6.64 -8.73
C GLY A 15 -4.71 6.80 -7.44
N VAL A 16 -4.15 6.41 -6.28
CA VAL A 16 -4.77 6.67 -4.97
C VAL A 16 -4.24 8.00 -4.43
N CYS A 17 -5.11 8.99 -4.22
CA CYS A 17 -4.72 10.34 -3.80
C CYS A 17 -5.77 10.99 -2.88
N GLU A 18 -5.30 11.83 -1.96
CA GLU A 18 -6.07 12.63 -1.02
C GLU A 18 -6.66 13.92 -1.61
N ALA A 19 -6.33 14.24 -2.87
CA ALA A 19 -6.74 15.49 -3.50
C ALA A 19 -8.27 15.59 -3.67
N ASN A 20 -8.84 16.71 -3.26
CA ASN A 20 -10.27 16.99 -3.46
C ASN A 20 -10.64 16.93 -4.94
N GLY A 21 -11.62 16.08 -5.29
CA GLY A 21 -12.08 15.92 -6.67
C GLY A 21 -11.18 15.05 -7.55
N TRP A 22 -10.26 14.26 -6.96
CA TRP A 22 -9.37 13.34 -7.69
C TRP A 22 -10.13 12.34 -8.57
N GLY A 23 -11.31 11.92 -8.11
CA GLY A 23 -12.20 11.02 -8.83
C GLY A 23 -12.17 9.60 -8.28
N TYR A 24 -12.12 8.62 -9.18
CA TYR A 24 -12.14 7.20 -8.81
C TYR A 24 -10.80 6.79 -8.17
N GLN A 25 -10.87 6.14 -7.02
CA GLN A 25 -9.73 5.51 -6.35
C GLN A 25 -9.80 3.99 -6.54
N ILE A 26 -8.65 3.38 -6.87
CA ILE A 26 -8.55 1.92 -6.92
C ILE A 26 -8.58 1.37 -5.50
N GLU A 27 -9.29 0.25 -5.30
CA GLU A 27 -9.41 -0.42 -4.00
C GLU A 27 -8.07 -0.99 -3.49
N ALA A 28 -7.88 -0.96 -2.17
CA ALA A 28 -6.66 -1.39 -1.49
C ALA A 28 -6.22 -2.82 -1.87
N ASP A 29 -7.16 -3.78 -1.85
CA ASP A 29 -6.88 -5.19 -2.15
C ASP A 29 -6.20 -5.36 -3.52
N ARG A 30 -6.66 -4.60 -4.53
CA ARG A 30 -6.07 -4.62 -5.87
C ARG A 30 -4.68 -3.99 -5.87
N VAL A 31 -4.51 -2.82 -5.27
CA VAL A 31 -3.22 -2.12 -5.26
C VAL A 31 -2.15 -2.93 -4.54
N LEU A 32 -2.47 -3.50 -3.37
CA LEU A 32 -1.54 -4.32 -2.60
C LEU A 32 -1.17 -5.63 -3.33
N SER A 33 -2.13 -6.25 -4.00
CA SER A 33 -1.87 -7.43 -4.84
C SER A 33 -0.96 -7.10 -6.03
N GLU A 34 -1.24 -6.02 -6.76
CA GLU A 34 -0.42 -5.60 -7.90
C GLU A 34 1.00 -5.17 -7.46
N MET A 35 1.16 -4.52 -6.29
CA MET A 35 2.48 -4.25 -5.72
C MET A 35 3.30 -5.54 -5.56
N ARG A 36 2.68 -6.58 -4.98
CA ARG A 36 3.34 -7.88 -4.78
C ARG A 36 3.70 -8.54 -6.11
N GLU A 37 2.81 -8.49 -7.10
CA GLU A 37 3.06 -9.01 -8.46
C GLU A 37 4.24 -8.30 -9.14
N CYS A 38 4.43 -7.00 -8.90
CA CYS A 38 5.58 -6.23 -9.37
C CYS A 38 6.88 -6.49 -8.57
N GLY A 39 6.83 -7.33 -7.53
CA GLY A 39 7.98 -7.65 -6.68
C GLY A 39 8.25 -6.63 -5.57
N ILE A 40 7.35 -5.67 -5.35
CA ILE A 40 7.41 -4.76 -4.20
C ILE A 40 7.01 -5.53 -2.94
N THR A 41 7.74 -5.29 -1.84
CA THR A 41 7.54 -5.98 -0.56
C THR A 41 7.20 -5.05 0.59
N ALA A 42 7.09 -3.74 0.35
CA ALA A 42 6.67 -2.77 1.36
C ALA A 42 5.81 -1.67 0.73
N THR A 43 4.93 -1.06 1.52
CA THR A 43 4.07 0.03 1.05
C THR A 43 3.95 1.17 2.05
N GLU A 44 3.67 2.37 1.55
CA GLU A 44 3.21 3.49 2.38
C GLU A 44 1.70 3.36 2.68
N LEU A 45 1.23 4.04 3.72
CA LEU A 45 -0.18 4.01 4.15
C LEU A 45 -1.16 4.54 3.08
N GLY A 46 -0.73 5.54 2.29
CA GLY A 46 -1.61 6.31 1.43
C GLY A 46 -2.51 7.29 2.20
N PRO A 47 -3.61 7.76 1.58
CA PRO A 47 -4.54 8.71 2.18
C PRO A 47 -5.23 8.17 3.43
N ASP A 48 -5.73 9.09 4.27
CA ASP A 48 -6.49 8.72 5.46
C ASP A 48 -7.73 7.88 5.10
N GLY A 49 -7.92 6.78 5.84
CA GLY A 49 -9.01 5.83 5.62
C GLY A 49 -8.84 4.89 4.42
N TYR A 50 -7.75 4.97 3.66
CA TYR A 50 -7.49 4.05 2.55
C TYR A 50 -7.11 2.65 3.02
N LEU A 51 -6.24 2.56 4.03
CA LEU A 51 -5.91 1.33 4.75
C LEU A 51 -6.46 1.37 6.18
N PRO A 52 -6.57 0.21 6.86
CA PRO A 52 -7.01 0.17 8.25
C PRO A 52 -6.12 1.03 9.16
N GLN A 53 -6.73 1.79 10.07
CA GLN A 53 -6.01 2.60 11.05
C GLN A 53 -5.63 1.82 12.31
N ASP A 54 -6.32 0.70 12.61
CA ASP A 54 -5.90 -0.18 13.69
C ASP A 54 -4.64 -0.94 13.27
N ALA A 55 -3.57 -0.84 14.08
CA ALA A 55 -2.27 -1.39 13.73
C ALA A 55 -2.28 -2.92 13.55
N LYS A 56 -3.13 -3.65 14.30
CA LYS A 56 -3.20 -5.12 14.17
C LYS A 56 -3.94 -5.51 12.91
N GLU A 57 -5.01 -4.79 12.59
CA GLU A 57 -5.74 -5.02 11.36
C GLU A 57 -4.91 -4.65 10.12
N LEU A 58 -4.18 -3.53 10.18
CA LEU A 58 -3.24 -3.13 9.14
C LEU A 58 -2.18 -4.21 8.90
N ALA A 59 -1.50 -4.67 9.96
CA ALA A 59 -0.51 -5.73 9.86
C ALA A 59 -1.10 -7.00 9.25
N ARG A 60 -2.30 -7.41 9.68
CA ARG A 60 -3.01 -8.57 9.12
C ARG A 60 -3.29 -8.43 7.62
N VAL A 61 -3.72 -7.24 7.18
CA VAL A 61 -3.98 -6.96 5.75
C VAL A 61 -2.67 -7.03 4.97
N LEU A 62 -1.64 -6.31 5.41
CA LEU A 62 -0.35 -6.27 4.71
C LEU A 62 0.33 -7.66 4.65
N ASP A 63 0.32 -8.42 5.75
CA ASP A 63 0.80 -9.81 5.79
C ASP A 63 0.08 -10.69 4.77
N GLY A 64 -1.24 -10.49 4.59
CA GLY A 64 -2.05 -11.20 3.61
C GLY A 64 -1.59 -10.99 2.15
N HIS A 65 -0.98 -9.84 1.86
CA HIS A 65 -0.39 -9.52 0.55
C HIS A 65 1.14 -9.73 0.51
N GLY A 66 1.76 -10.14 1.62
CA GLY A 66 3.22 -10.28 1.72
C GLY A 66 3.95 -8.94 1.63
N LEU A 67 3.37 -7.89 2.23
CA LEU A 67 3.91 -6.55 2.29
C LEU A 67 4.22 -6.14 3.73
N ASP A 68 5.26 -5.33 3.91
CA ASP A 68 5.54 -4.59 5.14
C ASP A 68 5.04 -3.14 5.04
N LEU A 69 4.81 -2.49 6.19
CA LEU A 69 4.59 -1.04 6.23
C LEU A 69 5.95 -0.32 6.17
N CYS A 70 6.05 0.70 5.31
CA CYS A 70 7.16 1.64 5.26
C CYS A 70 6.76 2.94 5.96
N GLY A 71 7.33 3.18 7.16
CA GLY A 71 7.05 4.38 7.97
C GLY A 71 7.27 4.16 9.46
#